data_AF-A0A1S1JXW5-F1
#
_entry.id   AF-A0A1S1JXW5-F1
#
_cell.length_a   1.000
_cell.length_b   1.000
_cell.length_c   1.000
_cell.angle_alpha   90.00
_cell.angle_beta   90.00
_cell.angle_gamma   90.00
#
_symmetry.space_group_name_H-M   'P 1'
#
loop_
_entity.id
_entity.type
_entity.pdbx_description
1 polymer ?
#
loop_
_entity_poly.entity_id
_entity_poly.type
_entity_poly.pdbx_seq_one_letter_code
_entity_poly.pdbx_strand_id
1 'polypeptide(L)'
;MTSKLLDEASEMVSKYVAFPSEHHSVVVALWVLHTWVVNAFYVTPRLILDSAEPGSGKTRVLELLALLCRSAKLTLSTTTAALYRRIAAAVDEGLPPPTVLQDEADAIFGKSATPQAEDLRALFNAGYRKGATVDRCEGDAKNMKVREFPVHAPVALAGLAGKMPDTIRTRGVTIHMRRRRPDQKVADFRERDALAEAAPIRESLAQWASEHEVGLADARPDMPDGVTDRSAEIWEPLLAIADLAGGQWPAKARAACRFFVISSASDDERLSLGQRLLRDIKALIDAEGVNAMWSADIISKLTSDPESEWRDLWGKTLDQRRLAKELGKYGVKSKDIRIGLAKNKGYAVDGHTGLGQAWQHWLSPSVSATSETSETLQVSASRTVADSYSTATSATQARHTFTLSEQAELENVADVADVADKNGSPLDVADSNRTLCPDCRRAPARTDTGCCDFCTAKRRRQQTLHKPKLSCAKWFDNYVIQLRDAGETTFTSFAVKPAAAAEDYSDNLLHQAIASHPDVVLLERKGGTTTWSITGQPTGYQPVLSWFNDWLDTLPTNTVQVDKTVLKQDCEAAGHSWESLRREVVQRCPRIESVKNGRSTTWRIVPTTTNDGAAS
;
A
#
# COMPACT_ATOMS: atom_id res chain seq x y z
N MET A 1 -19.61 -23.40 15.62
CA MET A 1 -19.46 -23.04 14.19
C MET A 1 -18.05 -22.50 13.93
N THR A 2 -17.69 -21.35 14.50
CA THR A 2 -16.41 -20.64 14.29
C THR A 2 -15.14 -21.50 14.34
N SER A 3 -14.96 -22.42 15.31
CA SER A 3 -13.79 -23.33 15.34
C SER A 3 -13.59 -24.05 14.02
N LYS A 4 -14.62 -24.75 13.51
CA LYS A 4 -14.55 -25.50 12.25
C LYS A 4 -14.13 -24.62 11.08
N LEU A 5 -14.54 -23.35 11.07
CA LEU A 5 -14.21 -22.40 10.01
C LEU A 5 -12.75 -21.90 10.10
N LEU A 6 -12.20 -21.78 11.31
CA LEU A 6 -10.78 -21.55 11.55
C LEU A 6 -9.94 -22.78 11.21
N ASP A 7 -10.44 -23.98 11.54
CA ASP A 7 -9.81 -25.26 11.21
C ASP A 7 -9.76 -25.42 9.66
N GLU A 8 -10.87 -25.19 8.94
CA GLU A 8 -10.94 -25.18 7.46
C GLU A 8 -10.00 -24.15 6.82
N ALA A 9 -9.97 -22.91 7.32
CA ALA A 9 -9.06 -21.89 6.81
C ALA A 9 -7.59 -22.26 7.06
N SER A 10 -7.27 -22.82 8.25
CA SER A 10 -5.93 -23.27 8.62
C SER A 10 -5.46 -24.46 7.79
N GLU A 11 -6.33 -25.44 7.56
CA GLU A 11 -6.07 -26.59 6.69
C GLU A 11 -5.85 -26.15 5.25
N MET A 12 -6.69 -25.27 4.70
CA MET A 12 -6.53 -24.78 3.33
C MET A 12 -5.18 -24.07 3.14
N VAL A 13 -4.76 -23.19 4.07
CA VAL A 13 -3.46 -22.52 3.90
C VAL A 13 -2.28 -23.46 4.10
N SER A 14 -2.36 -24.38 5.07
CA SER A 14 -1.30 -25.35 5.37
C SER A 14 -1.13 -26.40 4.27
N LYS A 15 -2.20 -26.72 3.53
CA LYS A 15 -2.17 -27.63 2.37
C LYS A 15 -1.23 -27.16 1.27
N TYR A 16 -1.12 -25.84 1.05
CA TYR A 16 -0.31 -25.25 -0.03
C TYR A 16 0.95 -24.51 0.47
N VAL A 17 1.09 -24.26 1.78
CA VAL A 17 2.22 -23.53 2.38
C VAL A 17 2.85 -24.31 3.53
N ALA A 18 4.14 -24.61 3.40
CA ALA A 18 4.94 -25.20 4.48
C ALA A 18 5.38 -24.09 5.46
N PHE A 19 4.56 -23.85 6.48
CA PHE A 19 4.89 -22.88 7.52
C PHE A 19 6.04 -23.35 8.44
N PRO A 20 6.82 -22.43 9.06
CA PRO A 20 7.91 -22.80 9.98
C PRO A 20 7.43 -23.45 11.29
N SER A 21 6.21 -23.15 11.73
CA SER A 21 5.52 -23.77 12.88
C SER A 21 4.01 -23.56 12.78
N GLU A 22 3.22 -24.37 13.49
CA GLU A 22 1.74 -24.28 13.54
C GLU A 22 1.20 -22.89 13.94
N HIS A 23 1.94 -22.14 14.76
CA HIS A 23 1.51 -20.81 15.19
C HIS A 23 1.32 -19.83 14.01
N HIS A 24 2.03 -20.04 12.89
CA HIS A 24 1.89 -19.22 11.69
C HIS A 24 0.55 -19.48 10.98
N SER A 25 0.12 -20.74 10.83
CA SER A 25 -1.19 -21.04 10.21
C SER A 25 -2.35 -20.64 11.12
N VAL A 26 -2.18 -20.76 12.45
CA VAL A 26 -3.13 -20.21 13.44
C VAL A 26 -3.32 -18.70 13.26
N VAL A 27 -2.23 -17.92 13.15
CA VAL A 27 -2.32 -16.47 12.88
C VAL A 27 -2.99 -16.17 11.54
N VAL A 28 -2.62 -16.89 10.48
CA VAL A 28 -3.21 -16.68 9.15
C VAL A 28 -4.71 -16.98 9.15
N ALA A 29 -5.16 -18.06 9.80
CA ALA A 29 -6.58 -18.40 9.92
C ALA A 29 -7.37 -17.35 10.73
N LEU A 30 -6.85 -16.91 11.89
CA LEU A 30 -7.46 -15.85 12.69
C LEU A 30 -7.50 -14.52 11.92
N TRP A 31 -6.46 -14.19 11.16
CA TRP A 31 -6.40 -12.99 10.34
C TRP A 31 -7.40 -13.02 9.18
N VAL A 32 -7.58 -14.20 8.54
CA VAL A 32 -8.63 -14.43 7.54
C VAL A 32 -10.00 -14.07 8.12
N LEU A 33 -10.41 -14.70 9.24
CA LEU A 33 -11.71 -14.40 9.87
C LEU A 33 -11.81 -12.93 10.27
N HIS A 34 -10.76 -12.35 10.86
CA HIS A 34 -10.70 -10.92 11.19
C HIS A 34 -11.01 -10.02 9.97
N THR A 35 -10.55 -10.33 8.76
CA THR A 35 -10.90 -9.52 7.57
C THR A 35 -12.41 -9.49 7.29
N TRP A 36 -13.15 -10.52 7.71
CA TRP A 36 -14.59 -10.58 7.53
C TRP A 36 -15.39 -9.81 8.59
N VAL A 37 -14.82 -9.55 9.77
CA VAL A 37 -15.47 -8.84 10.90
C VAL A 37 -14.73 -7.55 11.31
N VAL A 38 -14.00 -6.94 10.38
CA VAL A 38 -13.10 -5.81 10.66
C VAL A 38 -13.80 -4.59 11.27
N ASN A 39 -15.10 -4.37 11.02
CA ASN A 39 -15.79 -3.21 11.59
C ASN A 39 -16.10 -3.38 13.09
N ALA A 40 -16.04 -4.60 13.64
CA ALA A 40 -16.19 -4.84 15.07
C ALA A 40 -15.10 -4.13 15.88
N PHE A 41 -13.87 -4.10 15.35
CA PHE A 41 -12.68 -3.71 16.10
C PHE A 41 -12.29 -2.25 15.86
N TYR A 42 -11.64 -1.64 16.85
CA TYR A 42 -10.97 -0.35 16.67
C TYR A 42 -9.69 -0.48 15.84
N VAL A 43 -9.08 -1.67 15.81
CA VAL A 43 -7.76 -1.93 15.23
C VAL A 43 -7.80 -3.12 14.28
N THR A 44 -7.09 -2.98 13.16
CA THR A 44 -6.82 -4.06 12.22
C THR A 44 -5.31 -4.37 12.18
N PRO A 45 -4.86 -5.55 12.64
CA PRO A 45 -3.44 -5.89 12.66
C PRO A 45 -2.88 -6.02 11.24
N ARG A 46 -1.70 -5.43 11.01
CA ARG A 46 -0.94 -5.65 9.76
C ARG A 46 -0.40 -7.08 9.73
N LEU A 47 -0.59 -7.80 8.63
CA LEU A 47 -0.01 -9.14 8.45
C LEU A 47 1.25 -9.02 7.60
N ILE A 48 2.42 -9.18 8.19
CA ILE A 48 3.70 -8.93 7.52
C ILE A 48 4.37 -10.27 7.25
N LEU A 49 4.65 -10.55 5.99
CA LEU A 49 5.32 -11.76 5.53
C LEU A 49 6.72 -11.35 5.07
N ASP A 50 7.77 -11.79 5.75
CA ASP A 50 9.15 -11.56 5.31
C ASP A 50 9.95 -12.84 5.16
N SER A 51 11.15 -12.73 4.57
CA SER A 51 12.15 -13.79 4.54
C SER A 51 13.50 -13.26 4.08
N ALA A 52 14.60 -13.92 4.45
CA ALA A 52 15.94 -13.59 3.93
C ALA A 52 16.06 -13.81 2.41
N GLU A 53 15.48 -14.89 1.88
CA GLU A 53 15.56 -15.26 0.46
C GLU A 53 14.21 -15.18 -0.27
N PRO A 54 14.20 -15.04 -1.61
CA PRO A 54 13.06 -15.38 -2.47
C PRO A 54 12.64 -16.86 -2.37
N GLY A 55 11.47 -17.21 -2.92
CA GLY A 55 11.00 -18.61 -2.99
C GLY A 55 10.56 -19.22 -1.65
N SER A 56 10.40 -18.41 -0.61
CA SER A 56 9.96 -18.80 0.74
C SER A 56 8.43 -18.97 0.91
N GLY A 57 7.65 -18.76 -0.16
CA GLY A 57 6.20 -18.96 -0.12
C GLY A 57 5.34 -17.76 0.30
N LYS A 58 5.93 -16.57 0.53
CA LYS A 58 5.16 -15.35 0.88
C LYS A 58 4.04 -15.04 -0.11
N THR A 59 4.36 -15.01 -1.42
CA THR A 59 3.39 -14.78 -2.50
C THR A 59 2.29 -15.84 -2.47
N ARG A 60 2.61 -17.12 -2.20
CA ARG A 60 1.60 -18.19 -2.05
C ARG A 60 0.63 -17.91 -0.90
N VAL A 61 1.10 -17.38 0.23
CA VAL A 61 0.22 -16.93 1.32
C VAL A 61 -0.66 -15.77 0.85
N LEU A 62 -0.12 -14.75 0.16
CA LEU A 62 -0.94 -13.66 -0.40
C LEU A 62 -1.97 -14.15 -1.44
N GLU A 63 -1.61 -15.11 -2.29
CA GLU A 63 -2.51 -15.74 -3.27
C GLU A 63 -3.67 -16.48 -2.57
N LEU A 64 -3.40 -17.16 -1.44
CA LEU A 64 -4.44 -17.81 -0.63
C LEU A 64 -5.31 -16.81 0.12
N LEU A 65 -4.74 -15.73 0.66
CA LEU A 65 -5.49 -14.63 1.27
C LEU A 65 -6.35 -13.89 0.24
N ALA A 66 -5.92 -13.80 -1.03
CA ALA A 66 -6.71 -13.23 -2.11
C ALA A 66 -7.95 -14.06 -2.45
N LEU A 67 -7.92 -15.37 -2.17
CA LEU A 67 -9.10 -16.23 -2.20
C LEU A 67 -9.94 -16.07 -0.92
N LEU A 68 -9.34 -16.21 0.26
CA LEU A 68 -10.08 -16.38 1.52
C LEU A 68 -10.60 -15.08 2.17
N CYS A 69 -9.93 -13.94 2.03
CA CYS A 69 -10.27 -12.72 2.78
C CYS A 69 -11.41 -11.89 2.17
N ARG A 70 -12.07 -11.07 2.99
CA ARG A 70 -13.16 -10.19 2.56
C ARG A 70 -12.67 -9.17 1.52
N SER A 71 -13.33 -9.15 0.36
CA SER A 71 -13.10 -8.21 -0.74
C SER A 71 -11.62 -8.00 -1.09
N ALA A 72 -10.84 -9.08 -1.07
CA ALA A 72 -9.39 -9.02 -1.14
C ALA A 72 -8.85 -8.63 -2.52
N LYS A 73 -7.78 -7.83 -2.54
CA LYS A 73 -7.08 -7.45 -3.77
C LYS A 73 -5.56 -7.53 -3.63
N LEU A 74 -4.98 -8.46 -4.38
CA LEU A 74 -3.54 -8.54 -4.62
C LEU A 74 -3.05 -7.36 -5.48
N THR A 75 -1.98 -6.72 -5.04
CA THR A 75 -1.35 -5.56 -5.67
C THR A 75 0.17 -5.71 -5.70
N LEU A 76 0.77 -5.45 -6.87
CA LEU A 76 2.23 -5.43 -7.06
C LEU A 76 2.75 -3.98 -6.99
N SER A 77 2.15 -3.07 -7.77
CA SER A 77 2.59 -1.68 -7.89
C SER A 77 1.39 -0.71 -7.89
N THR A 78 0.67 -0.63 -6.77
CA THR A 78 -0.47 0.29 -6.61
C THR A 78 -0.01 1.64 -6.04
N THR A 79 -0.52 2.74 -6.60
CA THR A 79 -0.26 4.09 -6.06
C THR A 79 -1.11 4.34 -4.81
N THR A 80 -0.59 5.12 -3.87
CA THR A 80 -1.32 5.59 -2.68
C THR A 80 -2.68 6.20 -3.07
N ALA A 81 -2.70 6.92 -4.20
CA ALA A 81 -3.87 7.56 -4.80
C ALA A 81 -4.95 6.61 -5.36
N ALA A 82 -4.59 5.40 -5.77
CA ALA A 82 -5.54 4.35 -6.12
C ALA A 82 -5.99 3.54 -4.89
N LEU A 83 -5.16 3.49 -3.85
CA LEU A 83 -5.42 2.73 -2.64
C LEU A 83 -6.48 3.39 -1.75
N TYR A 84 -6.29 4.65 -1.33
CA TYR A 84 -7.28 5.33 -0.48
C TYR A 84 -8.64 5.50 -1.18
N ARG A 85 -8.66 5.69 -2.51
CA ARG A 85 -9.92 5.76 -3.28
C ARG A 85 -10.67 4.43 -3.31
N ARG A 86 -9.97 3.28 -3.32
CA ARG A 86 -10.64 1.97 -3.25
C ARG A 86 -11.23 1.71 -1.86
N ILE A 87 -10.55 2.14 -0.80
CA ILE A 87 -11.07 2.04 0.57
C ILE A 87 -12.29 2.95 0.72
N ALA A 88 -12.19 4.20 0.26
CA ALA A 88 -13.29 5.16 0.30
C ALA A 88 -14.50 4.74 -0.54
N ALA A 89 -14.31 4.21 -1.76
CA ALA A 89 -15.44 3.74 -2.57
C ALA A 89 -16.26 2.65 -1.86
N ALA A 90 -15.61 1.71 -1.16
CA ALA A 90 -16.32 0.72 -0.35
C ALA A 90 -17.11 1.37 0.80
N VAL A 91 -16.50 2.34 1.50
CA VAL A 91 -17.15 3.06 2.61
C VAL A 91 -18.31 3.95 2.11
N ASP A 92 -18.14 4.63 0.98
CA ASP A 92 -19.16 5.44 0.29
C ASP A 92 -20.36 4.56 -0.15
N GLU A 93 -20.10 3.31 -0.54
CA GLU A 93 -21.11 2.28 -0.87
C GLU A 93 -21.73 1.60 0.39
N GLY A 94 -21.29 1.94 1.60
CA GLY A 94 -21.75 1.32 2.85
C GLY A 94 -21.20 -0.10 3.10
N LEU A 95 -20.16 -0.50 2.37
CA LEU A 95 -19.54 -1.82 2.46
C LEU A 95 -18.32 -1.81 3.42
N PRO A 96 -18.00 -2.95 4.07
CA PRO A 96 -16.76 -3.09 4.84
C PRO A 96 -15.51 -2.83 3.98
N PRO A 97 -14.43 -2.26 4.56
CA PRO A 97 -13.24 -1.91 3.82
C PRO A 97 -12.54 -3.15 3.21
N PRO A 98 -11.99 -3.05 1.99
CA PRO A 98 -11.42 -4.18 1.26
C PRO A 98 -10.06 -4.61 1.81
N THR A 99 -9.79 -5.92 1.80
CA THR A 99 -8.47 -6.45 2.19
C THR A 99 -7.41 -6.10 1.14
N VAL A 100 -6.37 -5.37 1.55
CA VAL A 100 -5.22 -5.01 0.72
C VAL A 100 -4.14 -6.07 0.89
N LEU A 101 -3.64 -6.63 -0.22
CA LEU A 101 -2.57 -7.63 -0.20
C LEU A 101 -1.44 -7.15 -1.10
N GLN A 102 -0.36 -6.61 -0.52
CA GLN A 102 0.71 -5.94 -1.26
C GLN A 102 1.99 -6.79 -1.26
N ASP A 103 2.34 -7.35 -2.42
CA ASP A 103 3.63 -8.07 -2.59
C ASP A 103 4.77 -7.10 -2.96
N GLU A 104 6.00 -7.57 -3.00
CA GLU A 104 7.21 -6.79 -3.33
C GLU A 104 7.34 -5.47 -2.54
N ALA A 105 6.78 -5.40 -1.32
CA ALA A 105 6.80 -4.20 -0.48
C ALA A 105 8.24 -3.75 -0.15
N ASP A 106 9.21 -4.67 -0.20
CA ASP A 106 10.62 -4.39 -0.02
C ASP A 106 11.30 -3.74 -1.24
N ALA A 107 10.67 -3.77 -2.41
CA ALA A 107 11.04 -2.92 -3.55
C ALA A 107 10.54 -1.48 -3.34
N ILE A 108 9.39 -1.30 -2.68
CA ILE A 108 8.82 0.02 -2.36
C ILE A 108 9.64 0.74 -1.29
N PHE A 109 9.97 0.04 -0.19
CA PHE A 109 10.63 0.65 0.97
C PHE A 109 12.17 0.53 0.99
N GLY A 110 12.76 -0.40 0.23
CA GLY A 110 14.07 -0.96 0.59
C GLY A 110 15.35 -0.25 0.11
N LYS A 111 15.29 0.80 -0.74
CA LYS A 111 16.54 1.45 -1.26
C LYS A 111 16.54 2.97 -1.43
N SER A 112 15.40 3.66 -1.41
CA SER A 112 15.31 5.13 -1.39
C SER A 112 13.97 5.56 -0.80
N ALA A 113 13.98 6.56 0.09
CA ALA A 113 12.75 7.20 0.57
C ALA A 113 12.15 8.08 -0.55
N THR A 114 11.37 7.46 -1.44
CA THR A 114 10.60 8.20 -2.45
C THR A 114 9.38 8.83 -1.78
N PRO A 115 8.88 9.99 -2.26
CA PRO A 115 7.68 10.60 -1.70
C PRO A 115 6.48 9.64 -1.68
N GLN A 116 6.32 8.80 -2.71
CA GLN A 116 5.28 7.77 -2.77
C GLN A 116 5.45 6.67 -1.70
N ALA A 117 6.68 6.24 -1.43
CA ALA A 117 6.93 5.24 -0.38
C ALA A 117 6.64 5.79 1.01
N GLU A 118 6.97 7.05 1.28
CA GLU A 118 6.61 7.73 2.53
C GLU A 118 5.09 7.95 2.65
N ASP A 119 4.42 8.37 1.57
CA ASP A 119 2.96 8.51 1.52
C ASP A 119 2.25 7.17 1.81
N LEU A 120 2.78 6.07 1.27
CA LEU A 120 2.25 4.72 1.49
C LEU A 120 2.57 4.19 2.89
N ARG A 121 3.76 4.48 3.43
CA ARG A 121 4.12 4.19 4.83
C ARG A 121 3.19 4.91 5.79
N ALA A 122 2.92 6.19 5.55
CA ALA A 122 1.97 6.99 6.35
C ALA A 122 0.55 6.41 6.29
N LEU A 123 0.05 6.07 5.09
CA LEU A 123 -1.25 5.41 4.91
C LEU A 123 -1.34 4.10 5.69
N PHE A 124 -0.35 3.22 5.57
CA PHE A 124 -0.33 1.94 6.29
C PHE A 124 -0.22 2.11 7.80
N ASN A 125 0.53 3.11 8.29
CA ASN A 125 0.70 3.45 9.71
C ASN A 125 -0.53 4.10 10.34
N ALA A 126 -1.33 4.85 9.58
CA ALA A 126 -2.57 5.47 10.05
C ALA A 126 -3.74 4.47 9.99
N GLY A 127 -3.95 3.85 8.84
CA GLY A 127 -5.09 2.97 8.54
C GLY A 127 -5.14 1.63 9.28
N TYR A 128 -4.34 1.44 10.33
CA TYR A 128 -4.48 0.30 11.24
C TYR A 128 -5.53 0.57 12.32
N ARG A 129 -5.85 1.85 12.61
CA ARG A 129 -6.92 2.28 13.51
C ARG A 129 -8.15 2.76 12.76
N LYS A 130 -9.33 2.54 13.33
CA LYS A 130 -10.64 2.94 12.80
C LYS A 130 -10.80 4.46 12.93
N GLY A 131 -11.44 5.08 11.93
CA GLY A 131 -11.56 6.55 11.84
C GLY A 131 -10.32 7.27 11.31
N ALA A 132 -9.24 6.58 10.96
CA ALA A 132 -8.08 7.20 10.31
C ALA A 132 -8.41 7.65 8.88
N THR A 133 -8.17 8.94 8.58
CA THR A 133 -8.34 9.56 7.26
C THR A 133 -7.00 10.09 6.69
N VAL A 134 -6.98 10.42 5.40
CA VAL A 134 -5.92 11.21 4.76
C VAL A 134 -6.52 12.30 3.87
N ASP A 135 -6.04 13.54 4.04
CA ASP A 135 -6.52 14.70 3.29
C ASP A 135 -5.92 14.72 1.89
N ARG A 136 -6.75 14.81 0.85
CA ARG A 136 -6.29 14.96 -0.54
C ARG A 136 -7.19 15.92 -1.30
N CYS A 137 -6.59 16.76 -2.14
CA CYS A 137 -7.35 17.71 -2.96
C CYS A 137 -7.95 17.00 -4.19
N GLU A 138 -9.23 17.27 -4.46
CA GLU A 138 -9.94 16.83 -5.67
C GLU A 138 -10.67 17.99 -6.34
N GLY A 139 -10.96 17.84 -7.64
CA GLY A 139 -11.58 18.85 -8.49
C GLY A 139 -10.63 19.39 -9.57
N ASP A 140 -11.18 20.14 -10.52
CA ASP A 140 -10.38 20.86 -11.52
C ASP A 140 -9.61 22.03 -10.89
N ALA A 141 -8.61 22.55 -11.61
CA ALA A 141 -7.79 23.69 -11.17
C ALA A 141 -8.55 24.98 -10.79
N LYS A 142 -9.86 25.08 -11.10
CA LYS A 142 -10.76 26.18 -10.70
C LYS A 142 -11.63 25.86 -9.47
N ASN A 143 -11.75 24.59 -9.08
CA ASN A 143 -12.70 24.08 -8.09
C ASN A 143 -12.05 23.07 -7.12
N MET A 144 -10.77 23.25 -6.80
CA MET A 144 -10.02 22.40 -5.86
C MET A 144 -10.67 22.44 -4.47
N LYS A 145 -11.07 21.28 -3.96
CA LYS A 145 -11.57 21.07 -2.59
C LYS A 145 -10.72 20.02 -1.89
N VAL A 146 -10.47 20.19 -0.59
CA VAL A 146 -9.91 19.10 0.23
C VAL A 146 -11.02 18.09 0.51
N ARG A 147 -10.73 16.81 0.30
CA ARG A 147 -11.56 15.67 0.72
C ARG A 147 -10.75 14.80 1.67
N GLU A 148 -11.36 14.44 2.79
CA GLU A 148 -10.85 13.39 3.67
C GLU A 148 -11.16 12.01 3.09
N PHE A 149 -10.16 11.13 3.04
CA PHE A 149 -10.32 9.75 2.58
C PHE A 149 -10.08 8.76 3.72
N PRO A 150 -11.04 7.88 4.07
CA PRO A 150 -10.80 6.82 5.04
C PRO A 150 -9.71 5.87 4.55
N VAL A 151 -8.78 5.50 5.43
CA VAL A 151 -7.67 4.57 5.14
C VAL A 151 -7.68 3.32 6.02
N HIS A 152 -8.68 3.19 6.90
CA HIS A 152 -8.86 1.98 7.71
C HIS A 152 -9.24 0.77 6.85
N ALA A 153 -8.35 -0.22 6.78
CA ALA A 153 -8.55 -1.46 6.02
C ALA A 153 -7.58 -2.55 6.51
N PRO A 154 -7.93 -3.85 6.39
CA PRO A 154 -6.97 -4.94 6.57
C PRO A 154 -5.87 -4.86 5.50
N VAL A 155 -4.60 -4.97 5.91
CA VAL A 155 -3.44 -4.93 5.01
C VAL A 155 -2.49 -6.08 5.33
N ALA A 156 -2.18 -6.90 4.33
CA ALA A 156 -1.03 -7.79 4.35
C ALA A 156 0.08 -7.26 3.43
N LEU A 157 1.34 -7.48 3.83
CA LEU A 157 2.54 -6.99 3.16
C LEU A 157 3.55 -8.14 3.01
N ALA A 158 4.05 -8.40 1.81
CA ALA A 158 5.13 -9.36 1.57
C ALA A 158 6.41 -8.68 1.06
N GLY A 159 7.56 -9.15 1.53
CA GLY A 159 8.87 -8.64 1.07
C GLY A 159 10.07 -9.42 1.61
N LEU A 160 11.27 -8.97 1.29
CA LEU A 160 12.51 -9.43 1.93
C LEU A 160 12.70 -8.78 3.32
N ALA A 161 13.27 -9.56 4.25
CA ALA A 161 13.53 -9.14 5.63
C ALA A 161 14.49 -7.94 5.70
N GLY A 162 14.43 -7.19 6.81
CA GLY A 162 15.30 -6.02 7.07
C GLY A 162 15.00 -4.76 6.25
N LYS A 163 14.02 -4.80 5.33
CA LYS A 163 13.60 -3.66 4.49
C LYS A 163 12.22 -3.08 4.84
N MET A 164 11.44 -3.76 5.69
CA MET A 164 10.12 -3.28 6.13
C MET A 164 10.27 -2.24 7.26
N PRO A 165 9.69 -1.04 7.16
CA PRO A 165 9.79 -0.02 8.21
C PRO A 165 9.24 -0.50 9.57
N ASP A 166 9.99 -0.27 10.66
CA ASP A 166 9.57 -0.68 12.02
C ASP A 166 8.27 0.00 12.49
N THR A 167 7.97 1.19 11.97
CA THR A 167 6.69 1.86 12.21
C THR A 167 5.49 1.02 11.73
N ILE A 168 5.66 0.23 10.66
CA ILE A 168 4.66 -0.74 10.17
C ILE A 168 4.77 -2.05 10.96
N ARG A 169 5.99 -2.56 11.21
CA ARG A 169 6.20 -3.83 11.96
C ARG A 169 5.57 -3.83 13.35
N THR A 170 5.70 -2.72 14.07
CA THR A 170 5.11 -2.55 15.41
C THR A 170 3.58 -2.48 15.41
N ARG A 171 2.94 -2.31 14.24
CA ARG A 171 1.48 -2.26 14.05
C ARG A 171 0.92 -3.58 13.49
N GLY A 172 1.61 -4.71 13.71
CA GLY A 172 1.23 -5.98 13.11
C GLY A 172 1.93 -7.22 13.66
N VAL A 173 1.61 -8.36 13.05
CA VAL A 173 2.26 -9.65 13.31
C VAL A 173 3.21 -9.95 12.16
N THR A 174 4.49 -10.18 12.48
CA THR A 174 5.53 -10.52 11.48
C THR A 174 5.74 -12.03 11.43
N ILE A 175 5.51 -12.61 10.26
CA ILE A 175 5.68 -14.00 9.89
C ILE A 175 6.98 -14.13 9.09
N HIS A 176 8.01 -14.67 9.74
CA HIS A 176 9.33 -14.90 9.16
C HIS A 176 9.34 -16.21 8.35
N MET A 177 8.95 -16.13 7.07
CA MET A 177 8.86 -17.29 6.18
C MET A 177 10.24 -17.87 5.86
N ARG A 178 10.31 -19.21 5.76
CA ARG A 178 11.51 -19.95 5.39
C ARG A 178 11.22 -20.80 4.15
N ARG A 179 12.23 -21.07 3.32
CA ARG A 179 12.07 -21.99 2.18
C ARG A 179 11.71 -23.37 2.70
N ARG A 180 10.69 -24.01 2.11
CA ARG A 180 10.27 -25.36 2.50
C ARG A 180 11.46 -26.32 2.42
N ARG A 181 11.61 -27.19 3.43
CA ARG A 181 12.61 -28.25 3.41
C ARG A 181 12.26 -29.28 2.32
N PRO A 182 13.23 -30.06 1.78
CA PRO A 182 12.96 -31.07 0.75
C PRO A 182 11.98 -32.17 1.17
N ASP A 183 11.87 -32.45 2.48
CA ASP A 183 10.93 -33.41 3.08
C ASP A 183 9.52 -32.83 3.31
N GLN A 184 9.36 -31.50 3.32
CA GLN A 184 8.05 -30.84 3.48
C GLN A 184 7.27 -30.83 2.16
N LYS A 185 6.50 -31.90 1.93
CA LYS A 185 5.52 -31.98 0.84
C LYS A 185 4.30 -31.10 1.14
N VAL A 186 3.94 -30.28 0.17
CA VAL A 186 2.68 -29.51 0.10
C VAL A 186 2.01 -29.82 -1.24
N ALA A 187 0.71 -29.59 -1.34
CA ALA A 187 -0.04 -29.79 -2.58
C ALA A 187 0.41 -28.81 -3.68
N ASP A 188 0.33 -29.25 -4.94
CA ASP A 188 0.50 -28.37 -6.10
C ASP A 188 -0.63 -27.33 -6.12
N PHE A 189 -0.28 -26.05 -5.97
CA PHE A 189 -1.25 -24.98 -6.12
C PHE A 189 -1.63 -24.80 -7.59
N ARG A 190 -2.93 -24.80 -7.86
CA ARG A 190 -3.53 -24.42 -9.13
C ARG A 190 -4.70 -23.51 -8.82
N GLU A 191 -4.66 -22.27 -9.32
CA GLU A 191 -5.61 -21.21 -8.94
C GLU A 191 -7.08 -21.65 -9.08
N ARG A 192 -7.44 -22.26 -10.22
CA ARG A 192 -8.78 -22.81 -10.48
C ARG A 192 -9.24 -23.88 -9.48
N ASP A 193 -8.31 -24.69 -8.97
CA ASP A 193 -8.63 -25.80 -8.07
C ASP A 193 -8.73 -25.26 -6.63
N ALA A 194 -7.78 -24.40 -6.21
CA ALA A 194 -7.82 -23.69 -4.93
C ALA A 194 -9.02 -22.72 -4.81
N LEU A 195 -9.45 -22.08 -5.91
CA LEU A 195 -10.65 -21.23 -5.94
C LEU A 195 -11.93 -22.04 -5.70
N ALA A 196 -12.01 -23.26 -6.25
CA ALA A 196 -13.14 -24.16 -6.02
C ALA A 196 -13.18 -24.66 -4.56
N GLU A 197 -12.02 -24.92 -3.96
CA GLU A 197 -11.91 -25.26 -2.53
C GLU A 197 -12.23 -24.07 -1.61
N ALA A 198 -11.82 -22.85 -1.97
CA ALA A 198 -12.11 -21.65 -1.20
C ALA A 198 -13.60 -21.26 -1.20
N ALA A 199 -14.34 -21.52 -2.29
CA ALA A 199 -15.72 -21.07 -2.47
C ALA A 199 -16.66 -21.37 -1.27
N PRO A 200 -16.83 -22.63 -0.81
CA PRO A 200 -17.69 -22.94 0.33
C PRO A 200 -17.19 -22.36 1.66
N ILE A 201 -15.87 -22.21 1.82
CA ILE A 201 -15.25 -21.57 3.01
C ILE A 201 -15.62 -20.08 3.02
N ARG A 202 -15.54 -19.40 1.86
CA ARG A 202 -15.92 -17.98 1.72
C ARG A 202 -17.41 -17.73 1.94
N GLU A 203 -18.27 -18.63 1.48
CA GLU A 203 -19.72 -18.56 1.73
C GLU A 203 -20.01 -18.70 3.23
N SER A 204 -19.33 -19.65 3.89
CA SER A 204 -19.40 -19.84 5.34
C SER A 204 -18.85 -18.64 6.13
N LEU A 205 -17.75 -18.02 5.67
CA LEU A 205 -17.17 -16.78 6.23
C LEU A 205 -18.11 -15.57 6.08
N ALA A 206 -18.79 -15.45 4.93
CA ALA A 206 -19.75 -14.38 4.69
C ALA A 206 -20.96 -14.48 5.62
N GLN A 207 -21.54 -15.68 5.77
CA GLN A 207 -22.63 -15.93 6.71
C GLN A 207 -22.16 -15.69 8.15
N TRP A 208 -21.09 -16.37 8.58
CA TRP A 208 -20.57 -16.28 9.94
C TRP A 208 -20.33 -14.83 10.38
N ALA A 209 -19.74 -14.00 9.52
CA ALA A 209 -19.50 -12.60 9.85
C ALA A 209 -20.78 -11.79 10.04
N SER A 210 -21.83 -12.05 9.25
CA SER A 210 -23.13 -11.36 9.41
C SER A 210 -23.84 -11.69 10.74
N GLU A 211 -23.54 -12.86 11.31
CA GLU A 211 -24.06 -13.31 12.60
C GLU A 211 -23.24 -12.78 13.80
N HIS A 212 -21.92 -12.55 13.62
CA HIS A 212 -20.99 -12.35 14.74
C HIS A 212 -20.28 -10.97 14.79
N GLU A 213 -20.28 -10.15 13.73
CA GLU A 213 -19.55 -8.86 13.70
C GLU A 213 -20.01 -7.90 14.83
N VAL A 214 -21.30 -7.86 15.15
CA VAL A 214 -21.83 -7.01 16.24
C VAL A 214 -21.35 -7.48 17.62
N GLY A 215 -21.43 -8.79 17.89
CA GLY A 215 -21.06 -9.36 19.20
C GLY A 215 -19.56 -9.31 19.51
N LEU A 216 -18.71 -9.15 18.50
CA LEU A 216 -17.26 -9.02 18.67
C LEU A 216 -16.80 -7.62 19.09
N ALA A 217 -17.62 -6.58 18.94
CA ALA A 217 -17.23 -5.20 19.27
C ALA A 217 -17.00 -4.98 20.78
N ASP A 218 -17.80 -5.66 21.61
CA ASP A 218 -17.71 -5.60 23.07
C ASP A 218 -16.80 -6.68 23.69
N ALA A 219 -16.20 -7.56 22.87
CA ALA A 219 -15.32 -8.62 23.32
C ALA A 219 -14.01 -8.04 23.91
N ARG A 220 -13.64 -8.47 25.13
CA ARG A 220 -12.39 -8.11 25.82
C ARG A 220 -11.66 -9.39 26.23
N PRO A 221 -10.82 -9.98 25.36
CA PRO A 221 -10.17 -11.26 25.62
C PRO A 221 -9.00 -11.13 26.61
N ASP A 222 -8.81 -12.14 27.47
CA ASP A 222 -7.70 -12.17 28.42
C ASP A 222 -6.34 -12.24 27.71
N MET A 223 -5.49 -11.23 27.91
CA MET A 223 -4.16 -11.15 27.31
C MET A 223 -3.17 -12.14 27.98
N PRO A 224 -2.26 -12.79 27.22
CA PRO A 224 -1.20 -13.59 27.82
C PRO A 224 -0.20 -12.73 28.62
N ASP A 225 0.38 -13.30 29.67
CA ASP A 225 1.45 -12.65 30.45
C ASP A 225 2.58 -12.17 29.54
N GLY A 226 3.00 -10.91 29.74
CA GLY A 226 4.03 -10.25 28.92
C GLY A 226 3.53 -9.63 27.61
N VAL A 227 2.22 -9.68 27.32
CA VAL A 227 1.61 -9.02 26.16
C VAL A 227 0.85 -7.77 26.62
N THR A 228 1.42 -6.59 26.34
CA THR A 228 0.94 -5.28 26.82
C THR A 228 0.88 -4.25 25.69
N ASP A 229 0.35 -3.06 25.99
CA ASP A 229 0.36 -1.87 25.14
C ASP A 229 0.00 -2.17 23.67
N ARG A 230 0.87 -1.78 22.73
CA ARG A 230 0.67 -1.99 21.30
C ARG A 230 0.62 -3.48 20.92
N SER A 231 1.30 -4.37 21.64
CA SER A 231 1.20 -5.81 21.38
C SER A 231 -0.16 -6.37 21.79
N ALA A 232 -0.74 -5.90 22.90
CA ALA A 232 -2.11 -6.22 23.27
C ALA A 232 -3.11 -5.66 22.24
N GLU A 233 -2.99 -4.37 21.89
CA GLU A 233 -3.83 -3.68 20.89
C GLU A 233 -3.86 -4.40 19.52
N ILE A 234 -2.73 -4.94 19.07
CA ILE A 234 -2.60 -5.68 17.80
C ILE A 234 -3.14 -7.12 17.89
N TRP A 235 -3.15 -7.73 19.08
CA TRP A 235 -3.62 -9.11 19.26
C TRP A 235 -5.07 -9.23 19.74
N GLU A 236 -5.66 -8.18 20.32
CA GLU A 236 -7.06 -8.16 20.79
C GLU A 236 -8.06 -8.68 19.75
N PRO A 237 -8.02 -8.25 18.46
CA PRO A 237 -8.98 -8.75 17.46
C PRO A 237 -8.83 -10.24 17.16
N LEU A 238 -7.60 -10.76 17.20
CA LEU A 238 -7.31 -12.17 16.91
C LEU A 238 -7.67 -13.06 18.10
N LEU A 239 -7.43 -12.59 19.32
CA LEU A 239 -7.80 -13.30 20.55
C LEU A 239 -9.32 -13.29 20.77
N ALA A 240 -10.02 -12.20 20.47
CA ALA A 240 -11.49 -12.13 20.56
C ALA A 240 -12.18 -13.15 19.64
N ILE A 241 -11.69 -13.31 18.41
CA ILE A 241 -12.20 -14.32 17.46
C ILE A 241 -11.87 -15.75 17.94
N ALA A 242 -10.70 -15.96 18.55
CA ALA A 242 -10.32 -17.25 19.11
C ALA A 242 -11.18 -17.64 20.33
N ASP A 243 -11.50 -16.68 21.20
CA ASP A 243 -12.33 -16.87 22.38
C ASP A 243 -13.80 -17.14 21.99
N LEU A 244 -14.33 -16.40 21.02
CA LEU A 244 -15.61 -16.71 20.38
C LEU A 244 -15.63 -18.10 19.71
N ALA A 245 -14.49 -18.60 19.25
CA ALA A 245 -14.41 -19.91 18.62
C ALA A 245 -14.42 -21.08 19.60
N GLY A 246 -13.90 -20.88 20.82
CA GLY A 246 -13.84 -21.90 21.85
C GLY A 246 -13.01 -23.15 21.46
N GLY A 247 -13.20 -24.23 22.20
CA GLY A 247 -12.46 -25.47 21.99
C GLY A 247 -10.95 -25.26 22.16
N GLN A 248 -10.16 -25.61 21.13
CA GLN A 248 -8.70 -25.44 21.16
C GLN A 248 -8.22 -24.05 20.73
N TRP A 249 -9.05 -23.25 20.06
CA TRP A 249 -8.63 -21.97 19.47
C TRP A 249 -8.18 -20.92 20.50
N PRO A 250 -8.83 -20.74 21.67
CA PRO A 250 -8.35 -19.86 22.74
C PRO A 250 -6.91 -20.16 23.19
N ALA A 251 -6.56 -21.45 23.23
CA ALA A 251 -5.22 -21.92 23.62
C ALA A 251 -4.20 -21.78 22.48
N LYS A 252 -4.55 -22.23 21.25
CA LYS A 252 -3.72 -22.08 20.05
C LYS A 252 -3.38 -20.61 19.78
N ALA A 253 -4.35 -19.71 19.92
CA ALA A 253 -4.18 -18.28 19.68
C ALA A 253 -3.28 -17.62 20.73
N ARG A 254 -3.44 -17.94 22.02
CA ARG A 254 -2.55 -17.43 23.09
C ARG A 254 -1.14 -18.01 23.01
N ALA A 255 -0.99 -19.27 22.60
CA ALA A 255 0.32 -19.86 22.30
C ALA A 255 1.00 -19.15 21.12
N ALA A 256 0.27 -18.90 20.02
CA ALA A 256 0.78 -18.12 18.90
C ALA A 256 1.10 -16.67 19.27
N CYS A 257 0.29 -16.03 20.12
CA CYS A 257 0.53 -14.69 20.63
C CYS A 257 1.85 -14.62 21.41
N ARG A 258 2.05 -15.53 22.37
CA ARG A 258 3.34 -15.66 23.08
C ARG A 258 4.49 -15.97 22.12
N PHE A 259 4.30 -16.85 21.12
CA PHE A 259 5.33 -17.12 20.10
C PHE A 259 5.75 -15.86 19.34
N PHE A 260 4.82 -15.09 18.79
CA PHE A 260 5.19 -13.92 18.00
C PHE A 260 5.65 -12.73 18.85
N VAL A 261 5.02 -12.46 19.99
CA VAL A 261 5.40 -11.32 20.86
C VAL A 261 6.70 -11.62 21.62
N ILE A 262 6.77 -12.77 22.30
CA ILE A 262 7.80 -13.07 23.30
C ILE A 262 8.96 -13.89 22.73
N SER A 263 8.71 -14.86 21.84
CA SER A 263 9.71 -15.91 21.52
C SER A 263 9.98 -16.15 20.02
N SER A 264 9.78 -15.16 19.15
CA SER A 264 10.13 -15.23 17.72
C SER A 264 11.35 -14.35 17.40
N ALA A 265 12.33 -14.92 16.71
CA ALA A 265 13.69 -14.37 16.51
C ALA A 265 14.52 -14.28 17.79
N SER A 266 15.80 -14.67 17.69
CA SER A 266 16.83 -14.43 18.71
C SER A 266 17.05 -12.92 18.88
N ASP A 267 17.37 -12.48 20.11
CA ASP A 267 17.41 -11.05 20.47
C ASP A 267 18.21 -10.18 19.47
N ASP A 268 19.33 -10.70 18.93
CA ASP A 268 20.12 -10.04 17.87
C ASP A 268 19.30 -9.45 16.72
N GLU A 269 18.38 -10.22 16.13
CA GLU A 269 17.65 -9.79 14.92
C GLU A 269 16.59 -8.72 15.24
N ARG A 270 16.19 -8.58 16.51
CA ARG A 270 15.23 -7.58 16.99
C ARG A 270 15.90 -6.31 17.48
N LEU A 271 17.06 -6.42 18.12
CA LEU A 271 17.78 -5.30 18.72
C LEU A 271 18.32 -4.37 17.62
N SER A 272 17.91 -3.11 17.67
CA SER A 272 18.48 -2.07 16.80
C SER A 272 20.00 -1.96 17.01
N LEU A 273 20.74 -1.41 16.04
CA LEU A 273 22.22 -1.34 16.11
C LEU A 273 22.74 -0.78 17.45
N GLY A 274 22.08 0.23 18.00
CA GLY A 274 22.46 0.81 19.29
C GLY A 274 22.10 -0.05 20.51
N GLN A 275 21.09 -0.91 20.41
CA GLN A 275 20.75 -1.88 21.46
C GLN A 275 21.67 -3.10 21.43
N ARG A 276 22.06 -3.61 20.25
CA ARG A 276 23.13 -4.63 20.16
C ARG A 276 24.45 -4.09 20.71
N LEU A 277 24.79 -2.84 20.37
CA LEU A 277 25.95 -2.16 20.96
C LEU A 277 25.85 -2.05 22.49
N LEU A 278 24.68 -1.70 23.04
CA LEU A 278 24.46 -1.68 24.49
C LEU A 278 24.62 -3.07 25.13
N ARG A 279 24.10 -4.13 24.49
CA ARG A 279 24.17 -5.51 24.95
C ARG A 279 25.61 -6.03 24.94
N ASP A 280 26.34 -5.80 23.87
CA ASP A 280 27.70 -6.31 23.74
C ASP A 280 28.64 -5.57 24.69
N ILE A 281 28.43 -4.27 24.90
CA ILE A 281 29.09 -3.50 25.96
C ILE A 281 28.70 -4.02 27.35
N LYS A 282 27.46 -4.48 27.56
CA LYS A 282 27.05 -5.12 28.83
C LYS A 282 27.79 -6.43 29.06
N ALA A 283 27.75 -7.36 28.10
CA ALA A 283 28.41 -8.65 28.20
C ALA A 283 29.94 -8.50 28.41
N LEU A 284 30.55 -7.54 27.71
CA LEU A 284 31.96 -7.16 27.84
C LEU A 284 32.29 -6.61 29.23
N ILE A 285 31.44 -5.73 29.79
CA ILE A 285 31.66 -5.14 31.11
C ILE A 285 31.39 -6.16 32.24
N ASP A 286 30.35 -6.99 32.10
CA ASP A 286 30.05 -8.09 33.02
C ASP A 286 31.22 -9.11 33.06
N ALA A 287 31.76 -9.49 31.90
CA ALA A 287 32.85 -10.46 31.78
C ALA A 287 34.19 -9.97 32.36
N GLU A 288 34.43 -8.66 32.34
CA GLU A 288 35.64 -8.04 32.92
C GLU A 288 35.45 -7.67 34.40
N GLY A 289 34.21 -7.73 34.93
CA GLY A 289 33.89 -7.43 36.33
C GLY A 289 34.11 -5.97 36.73
N VAL A 290 33.98 -5.02 35.80
CA VAL A 290 34.27 -3.58 36.03
C VAL A 290 33.00 -2.73 36.08
N ASN A 291 33.04 -1.58 36.77
CA ASN A 291 31.94 -0.61 36.75
C ASN A 291 32.18 0.58 35.79
N ALA A 292 33.32 0.64 35.10
CA ALA A 292 33.61 1.65 34.07
C ALA A 292 34.74 1.20 33.13
N MET A 293 34.73 1.67 31.88
CA MET A 293 35.76 1.36 30.87
C MET A 293 35.98 2.52 29.88
N TRP A 294 37.20 2.71 29.38
CA TRP A 294 37.50 3.77 28.41
C TRP A 294 36.92 3.46 27.02
N SER A 295 36.62 4.52 26.25
CA SER A 295 36.08 4.40 24.89
C SER A 295 37.02 3.66 23.94
N ALA A 296 38.34 3.68 24.20
CA ALA A 296 39.33 2.97 23.40
C ALA A 296 39.28 1.45 23.67
N ASP A 297 39.23 1.05 24.94
CA ASP A 297 39.26 -0.36 25.35
C ASP A 297 37.97 -1.07 24.92
N ILE A 298 36.82 -0.40 25.07
CA ILE A 298 35.52 -0.89 24.57
C ILE A 298 35.61 -1.19 23.07
N ILE A 299 36.11 -0.24 22.25
CA ILE A 299 36.25 -0.46 20.80
C ILE A 299 37.22 -1.61 20.54
N SER A 300 38.40 -1.60 21.16
CA SER A 300 39.44 -2.61 20.94
C SER A 300 38.93 -4.03 21.23
N LYS A 301 38.20 -4.22 22.33
CA LYS A 301 37.56 -5.50 22.69
C LYS A 301 36.38 -5.84 21.77
N LEU A 302 35.47 -4.90 21.46
CA LEU A 302 34.36 -5.16 20.54
C LEU A 302 34.83 -5.53 19.12
N THR A 303 35.98 -4.99 18.67
CA THR A 303 36.53 -5.28 17.33
C THR A 303 37.59 -6.41 17.30
N SER A 304 37.84 -7.10 18.41
CA SER A 304 38.91 -8.11 18.47
C SER A 304 38.57 -9.38 17.70
N ASP A 305 37.31 -9.82 17.74
CA ASP A 305 36.81 -10.98 16.99
C ASP A 305 36.74 -10.65 15.47
N PRO A 306 37.30 -11.50 14.58
CA PRO A 306 37.12 -11.38 13.13
C PRO A 306 35.67 -11.33 12.65
N GLU A 307 34.74 -12.04 13.29
CA GLU A 307 33.34 -12.13 12.90
C GLU A 307 32.45 -11.06 13.55
N SER A 308 33.02 -10.18 14.38
CA SER A 308 32.28 -9.12 15.09
C SER A 308 31.70 -8.07 14.12
N GLU A 309 30.40 -7.77 14.26
CA GLU A 309 29.76 -6.71 13.48
C GLU A 309 30.41 -5.32 13.72
N TRP A 310 31.01 -5.10 14.89
CA TRP A 310 31.68 -3.84 15.25
C TRP A 310 32.96 -3.60 14.44
N ARG A 311 33.55 -4.68 13.89
CA ARG A 311 34.78 -4.67 13.09
C ARG A 311 34.54 -4.15 11.67
N ASP A 312 33.39 -4.46 11.05
CA ASP A 312 33.01 -3.88 9.76
C ASP A 312 31.54 -3.44 9.68
N LEU A 313 31.25 -2.28 10.27
CA LEU A 313 29.95 -1.63 10.21
C LEU A 313 29.73 -0.86 8.89
N TRP A 314 29.61 -1.62 7.79
CA TRP A 314 29.38 -1.18 6.41
C TRP A 314 30.59 -0.47 5.77
N GLY A 315 31.70 -1.19 5.64
CA GLY A 315 32.98 -0.74 5.09
C GLY A 315 33.80 0.12 6.05
N LYS A 316 33.49 0.10 7.35
CA LYS A 316 34.05 1.01 8.39
C LYS A 316 34.00 0.39 9.79
N THR A 317 35.15 0.37 10.47
CA THR A 317 35.26 0.05 11.90
C THR A 317 34.46 1.02 12.78
N LEU A 318 34.10 0.57 13.98
CA LEU A 318 33.52 1.42 15.03
C LEU A 318 34.54 2.48 15.53
N ASP A 319 34.24 3.77 15.36
CA ASP A 319 35.04 4.89 15.90
C ASP A 319 34.42 5.47 17.20
N GLN A 320 35.21 6.20 18.01
CA GLN A 320 34.73 6.77 19.29
C GLN A 320 33.57 7.76 19.12
N ARG A 321 33.46 8.42 17.97
CA ARG A 321 32.41 9.38 17.64
C ARG A 321 31.10 8.66 17.28
N ARG A 322 31.17 7.51 16.59
CA ARG A 322 30.06 6.62 16.27
C ARG A 322 29.57 5.92 17.53
N LEU A 323 30.47 5.40 18.37
CA LEU A 323 30.16 4.88 19.71
C LEU A 323 29.38 5.93 20.54
N ALA A 324 29.89 7.16 20.64
CA ALA A 324 29.20 8.24 21.36
C ALA A 324 27.86 8.66 20.72
N LYS A 325 27.77 8.67 19.38
CA LYS A 325 26.52 9.00 18.66
C LYS A 325 25.43 7.95 18.88
N GLU A 326 25.78 6.68 18.83
CA GLU A 326 24.82 5.58 18.99
C GLU A 326 24.38 5.44 20.45
N LEU A 327 25.32 5.44 21.41
CA LEU A 327 24.99 5.43 22.84
C LEU A 327 24.21 6.67 23.30
N GLY A 328 24.49 7.84 22.71
CA GLY A 328 23.79 9.09 23.01
C GLY A 328 22.28 9.07 22.76
N LYS A 329 21.78 8.17 21.89
CA LYS A 329 20.34 7.97 21.64
C LYS A 329 19.61 7.43 22.87
N TYR A 330 20.32 6.69 23.74
CA TYR A 330 19.80 6.03 24.93
C TYR A 330 20.10 6.82 26.21
N GLY A 331 20.45 8.11 26.10
CA GLY A 331 20.79 8.98 27.23
C GLY A 331 22.21 8.80 27.78
N VAL A 332 22.95 7.78 27.35
CA VAL A 332 24.32 7.48 27.78
C VAL A 332 25.29 8.54 27.27
N LYS A 333 26.16 9.07 28.15
CA LYS A 333 27.14 10.11 27.81
C LYS A 333 28.53 9.74 28.30
N SER A 334 29.54 9.89 27.43
CA SER A 334 30.94 9.69 27.80
C SER A 334 31.41 10.77 28.79
N LYS A 335 32.23 10.36 29.75
CA LYS A 335 32.77 11.18 30.83
C LYS A 335 34.29 10.96 30.93
N ASP A 336 35.00 11.88 31.56
CA ASP A 336 36.42 11.66 31.88
C ASP A 336 36.54 10.78 33.12
N ILE A 337 36.61 9.47 32.91
CA ILE A 337 36.72 8.48 33.99
C ILE A 337 38.19 8.21 34.31
N ARG A 338 38.48 8.06 35.60
CA ARG A 338 39.81 7.67 36.08
C ARG A 338 39.83 6.16 36.34
N ILE A 339 40.72 5.45 35.68
CA ILE A 339 40.98 4.03 35.94
C ILE A 339 42.46 3.93 36.35
N GLY A 340 42.70 3.52 37.59
CA GLY A 340 44.03 3.57 38.22
C GLY A 340 44.62 4.99 38.22
N LEU A 341 45.75 5.16 37.53
CA LEU A 341 46.48 6.43 37.47
C LEU A 341 46.04 7.35 36.32
N ALA A 342 45.45 6.82 35.24
CA ALA A 342 45.13 7.58 34.04
C ALA A 342 43.65 8.02 34.00
N LYS A 343 43.39 9.13 33.29
CA LYS A 343 42.06 9.75 33.12
C LYS A 343 41.79 9.97 31.64
N ASN A 344 40.86 9.22 31.07
CA ASN A 344 40.48 9.25 29.65
C ASN A 344 38.97 9.31 29.49
N LYS A 345 38.48 9.59 28.27
CA LYS A 345 37.06 9.46 27.94
C LYS A 345 36.62 8.00 28.00
N GLY A 346 35.51 7.75 28.67
CA GLY A 346 34.91 6.44 28.80
C GLY A 346 33.48 6.50 29.31
N TYR A 347 32.96 5.33 29.67
CA TYR A 347 31.60 5.15 30.14
C TYR A 347 31.64 4.41 31.49
N ALA A 348 30.78 4.84 32.42
CA ALA A 348 30.54 4.15 33.68
C ALA A 348 29.16 3.48 33.63
N VAL A 349 28.99 2.40 34.39
CA VAL A 349 27.67 1.80 34.65
C VAL A 349 26.81 2.79 35.43
N ASP A 350 27.39 3.45 36.44
CA ASP A 350 26.66 4.25 37.42
C ASP A 350 26.18 5.64 36.97
N GLY A 351 25.07 6.05 37.57
CA GLY A 351 24.52 7.41 37.53
C GLY A 351 23.60 7.72 36.34
N HIS A 352 22.97 8.90 36.39
CA HIS A 352 21.85 9.35 35.54
C HIS A 352 22.07 9.37 34.01
N THR A 353 23.28 9.10 33.54
CA THR A 353 23.66 9.01 32.11
C THR A 353 24.70 7.90 31.88
N GLY A 354 24.75 6.93 32.79
CA GLY A 354 25.62 5.76 32.75
C GLY A 354 24.97 4.60 31.99
N LEU A 355 25.76 3.57 31.68
CA LEU A 355 25.31 2.40 30.93
C LEU A 355 24.24 1.61 31.69
N GLY A 356 24.31 1.54 33.02
CA GLY A 356 23.36 0.78 33.84
C GLY A 356 21.92 1.26 33.72
N GLN A 357 21.69 2.57 33.64
CA GLN A 357 20.35 3.11 33.40
C GLN A 357 19.82 2.71 32.01
N ALA A 358 20.67 2.80 30.98
CA ALA A 358 20.28 2.38 29.64
C ALA A 358 20.04 0.87 29.54
N TRP A 359 20.84 0.04 30.21
CA TRP A 359 20.60 -1.41 30.28
C TRP A 359 19.27 -1.72 30.97
N GLN A 360 18.97 -1.05 32.08
CA GLN A 360 17.69 -1.22 32.79
C GLN A 360 16.47 -0.88 31.92
N HIS A 361 16.59 0.13 31.04
CA HIS A 361 15.48 0.63 30.20
C HIS A 361 15.40 0.01 28.80
N TRP A 362 16.49 -0.59 28.28
CA TRP A 362 16.58 -1.03 26.88
C TRP A 362 17.12 -2.45 26.67
N LEU A 363 17.62 -3.13 27.72
CA LEU A 363 18.15 -4.51 27.67
C LEU A 363 17.56 -5.46 28.72
N SER A 364 16.95 -4.95 29.80
CA SER A 364 16.10 -5.77 30.64
C SER A 364 15.02 -6.43 29.77
N PRO A 365 14.49 -7.62 30.14
CA PRO A 365 13.24 -8.13 29.59
C PRO A 365 12.03 -7.35 30.13
N SER A 366 12.11 -6.01 30.06
CA SER A 366 10.95 -5.14 30.14
C SER A 366 10.13 -5.36 28.88
N VAL A 367 9.08 -6.14 29.06
CA VAL A 367 7.79 -5.92 28.41
C VAL A 367 7.59 -4.41 28.18
N SER A 368 7.23 -4.04 26.95
CA SER A 368 7.10 -2.66 26.43
C SER A 368 8.41 -1.88 26.16
N ALA A 369 8.70 -1.68 24.86
CA ALA A 369 9.60 -0.64 24.37
C ALA A 369 9.18 -0.15 22.97
N THR A 370 8.12 0.65 22.88
CA THR A 370 7.72 1.33 21.61
C THR A 370 7.37 2.80 21.85
N SER A 371 8.28 3.51 22.53
CA SER A 371 8.22 4.96 22.67
C SER A 371 8.47 5.62 21.31
N GLU A 372 7.41 6.10 20.66
CA GLU A 372 7.53 6.86 19.41
C GLU A 372 8.11 8.26 19.68
N THR A 373 9.26 8.56 19.09
CA THR A 373 9.76 9.94 19.00
C THR A 373 8.77 10.76 18.20
N SER A 374 8.14 11.77 18.83
CA SER A 374 7.11 12.57 18.17
C SER A 374 7.68 13.37 16.99
N GLU A 375 7.29 13.01 15.76
CA GLU A 375 7.48 13.88 14.61
C GLU A 375 6.56 15.09 14.74
N THR A 376 7.14 16.27 15.01
CA THR A 376 6.38 17.52 15.13
C THR A 376 5.86 17.97 13.77
N LEU A 377 4.62 17.58 13.45
CA LEU A 377 3.84 18.18 12.37
C LEU A 377 3.57 19.65 12.69
N GLN A 378 4.33 20.55 12.08
CA GLN A 378 4.04 21.99 12.11
C GLN A 378 2.86 22.32 11.20
N VAL A 379 1.64 22.13 11.72
CA VAL A 379 0.43 22.72 11.14
C VAL A 379 0.21 24.09 11.78
N SER A 380 0.35 25.16 10.99
CA SER A 380 0.22 26.55 11.44
C SER A 380 -1.23 26.93 11.75
N ALA A 381 -1.70 26.60 12.96
CA ALA A 381 -3.01 27.00 13.45
C ALA A 381 -3.08 28.52 13.66
N SER A 382 -3.70 29.23 12.71
CA SER A 382 -4.03 30.66 12.85
C SER A 382 -5.02 30.87 14.00
N ARG A 383 -4.73 31.88 14.83
CA ARG A 383 -5.51 32.18 16.04
C ARG A 383 -6.82 32.88 15.72
N THR A 384 -7.89 32.45 16.40
CA THR A 384 -8.96 33.33 16.89
C THR A 384 -9.18 33.01 18.37
N VAL A 385 -9.55 34.01 19.17
CA VAL A 385 -9.64 33.96 20.64
C VAL A 385 -10.94 34.62 21.07
N ALA A 386 -11.39 34.35 22.30
CA ALA A 386 -12.56 34.90 23.00
C ALA A 386 -13.93 34.33 22.54
N ASP A 387 -14.92 34.12 23.42
CA ASP A 387 -14.92 34.35 24.88
C ASP A 387 -15.75 33.31 25.65
N SER A 388 -15.53 33.25 26.97
CA SER A 388 -16.24 32.36 27.89
C SER A 388 -16.90 33.14 29.02
N TYR A 389 -18.14 32.80 29.38
CA TYR A 389 -18.65 32.92 30.75
C TYR A 389 -19.93 32.06 30.94
N SER A 390 -20.22 31.69 32.19
CA SER A 390 -21.35 30.82 32.56
C SER A 390 -22.37 31.53 33.44
N THR A 391 -23.65 31.28 33.18
CA THR A 391 -24.69 31.21 34.23
C THR A 391 -25.86 30.34 33.77
N ALA A 392 -26.62 29.80 34.73
CA ALA A 392 -27.77 28.93 34.49
C ALA A 392 -29.10 29.71 34.45
N THR A 393 -30.19 29.06 34.02
CA THR A 393 -31.44 28.83 34.81
C THR A 393 -32.41 27.91 34.03
N SER A 394 -33.38 27.31 34.72
CA SER A 394 -34.29 26.25 34.27
C SER A 394 -35.54 26.71 33.49
N ALA A 395 -36.36 25.71 33.08
CA ALA A 395 -37.71 25.78 32.47
C ALA A 395 -37.73 26.04 30.94
N THR A 396 -38.71 25.55 30.17
CA THR A 396 -40.06 25.03 30.54
C THR A 396 -40.42 23.74 29.77
N GLN A 397 -41.26 22.89 30.36
CA GLN A 397 -41.81 21.70 29.68
C GLN A 397 -42.99 22.06 28.76
N ALA A 398 -43.13 21.34 27.64
CA ALA A 398 -44.40 21.22 26.92
C ALA A 398 -44.56 19.77 26.39
N ARG A 399 -45.36 18.97 27.08
CA ARG A 399 -45.95 17.74 26.51
C ARG A 399 -47.28 18.14 25.86
N HIS A 400 -47.65 17.49 24.76
CA HIS A 400 -49.02 16.97 24.66
C HIS A 400 -49.12 15.80 23.67
N THR A 401 -49.50 14.64 24.19
CA THR A 401 -50.06 13.53 23.42
C THR A 401 -51.57 13.74 23.29
N PHE A 402 -52.18 13.22 22.23
CA PHE A 402 -53.61 12.90 22.18
C PHE A 402 -53.86 11.63 21.33
N THR A 403 -55.09 11.14 21.32
CA THR A 403 -55.43 9.70 21.25
C THR A 403 -56.23 9.25 20.01
N LEU A 404 -56.52 7.95 19.95
CA LEU A 404 -57.20 7.22 18.86
C LEU A 404 -58.75 7.33 18.88
N SER A 405 -59.38 6.71 17.87
CA SER A 405 -60.84 6.49 17.60
C SER A 405 -61.58 7.73 17.07
N GLU A 406 -62.57 7.66 16.16
CA GLU A 406 -63.29 6.55 15.47
C GLU A 406 -63.19 6.77 13.92
N GLN A 407 -63.73 6.02 12.92
CA GLN A 407 -64.91 5.13 12.76
C GLN A 407 -64.66 4.01 11.70
N ALA A 408 -65.58 3.05 11.54
CA ALA A 408 -65.62 1.98 10.50
C ALA A 408 -66.51 2.41 9.28
N GLU A 409 -66.89 1.64 8.24
CA GLU A 409 -66.97 0.19 7.88
C GLU A 409 -66.52 0.01 6.39
N LEU A 410 -66.44 -1.13 5.68
CA LEU A 410 -67.15 -2.44 5.62
C LEU A 410 -66.13 -3.60 5.36
N GLU A 411 -66.26 -4.78 5.98
CA GLU A 411 -66.98 -6.01 5.51
C GLU A 411 -66.55 -6.57 4.15
N ASN A 412 -66.42 -7.90 3.88
CA ASN A 412 -66.52 -9.19 4.63
C ASN A 412 -65.82 -10.27 3.72
N VAL A 413 -65.66 -11.60 3.91
CA VAL A 413 -66.03 -12.75 4.80
C VAL A 413 -65.09 -13.93 4.33
N ALA A 414 -64.89 -15.14 4.88
CA ALA A 414 -64.83 -15.85 6.18
C ALA A 414 -64.55 -17.36 5.81
N ASP A 415 -64.14 -18.35 6.61
CA ASP A 415 -63.78 -18.53 8.04
C ASP A 415 -62.89 -19.82 8.13
N VAL A 416 -61.84 -19.90 8.98
CA VAL A 416 -61.77 -20.58 10.32
C VAL A 416 -61.68 -22.13 10.32
N ALA A 417 -60.94 -22.69 11.32
CA ALA A 417 -60.85 -24.10 11.77
C ALA A 417 -59.97 -25.12 10.95
N ASP A 418 -59.21 -26.06 11.55
CA ASP A 418 -58.74 -26.19 12.94
C ASP A 418 -57.56 -27.21 13.16
N VAL A 419 -56.89 -27.11 14.32
CA VAL A 419 -55.95 -28.01 15.08
C VAL A 419 -54.79 -28.84 14.44
N ALA A 420 -53.67 -28.83 15.18
CA ALA A 420 -52.80 -29.98 15.59
C ALA A 420 -51.44 -30.25 14.92
N ASP A 421 -50.43 -30.49 15.76
CA ASP A 421 -49.06 -30.89 15.40
C ASP A 421 -48.94 -32.33 14.85
N LYS A 422 -47.99 -32.53 13.91
CA LYS A 422 -47.08 -33.70 13.92
C LYS A 422 -45.86 -33.54 13.01
N ASN A 423 -44.78 -34.22 13.37
CA ASN A 423 -43.53 -34.29 12.60
C ASN A 423 -43.70 -35.04 11.27
N GLY A 424 -43.07 -34.53 10.21
CA GLY A 424 -42.74 -35.31 9.00
C GLY A 424 -42.89 -34.54 7.70
N SER A 425 -41.78 -34.34 6.98
CA SER A 425 -41.83 -34.02 5.54
C SER A 425 -42.35 -35.23 4.75
N PRO A 426 -43.10 -35.02 3.67
CA PRO A 426 -42.46 -35.06 2.37
C PRO A 426 -42.82 -33.88 1.44
N LEU A 427 -42.34 -33.95 0.19
CA LEU A 427 -42.34 -32.88 -0.82
C LEU A 427 -43.70 -32.66 -1.52
N ASP A 428 -43.90 -31.41 -1.97
CA ASP A 428 -44.64 -30.90 -3.15
C ASP A 428 -46.06 -31.45 -3.47
N VAL A 429 -47.05 -30.66 -3.88
CA VAL A 429 -47.10 -29.82 -5.10
C VAL A 429 -48.33 -28.89 -5.01
N ALA A 430 -48.22 -27.58 -5.34
CA ALA A 430 -49.25 -26.77 -6.05
C ALA A 430 -48.94 -25.24 -6.27
N ASP A 431 -47.70 -24.81 -6.59
CA ASP A 431 -47.52 -23.60 -7.46
C ASP A 431 -47.21 -24.05 -8.90
N SER A 432 -48.15 -24.82 -9.44
CA SER A 432 -47.93 -25.68 -10.60
C SER A 432 -48.12 -24.96 -11.94
N ASN A 433 -47.45 -23.82 -12.15
CA ASN A 433 -47.24 -23.29 -13.50
C ASN A 433 -46.02 -22.38 -13.73
N ARG A 434 -45.07 -22.28 -12.79
CA ARG A 434 -43.80 -21.58 -13.05
C ARG A 434 -42.86 -22.45 -13.90
N THR A 435 -42.85 -22.22 -15.21
CA THR A 435 -41.95 -22.90 -16.15
C THR A 435 -40.50 -22.86 -15.66
N LEU A 436 -39.85 -24.02 -15.53
CA LEU A 436 -38.43 -24.08 -15.19
C LEU A 436 -37.58 -23.41 -16.28
N CYS A 437 -36.52 -22.71 -15.89
CA CYS A 437 -35.63 -22.01 -16.81
C CYS A 437 -35.09 -22.98 -17.88
N PRO A 438 -35.29 -22.71 -19.19
CA PRO A 438 -34.97 -23.66 -20.25
C PRO A 438 -33.47 -23.96 -20.35
N ASP A 439 -32.62 -22.98 -20.02
CA ASP A 439 -31.15 -23.08 -20.10
C ASP A 439 -30.52 -24.01 -19.03
N CYS A 440 -31.14 -24.15 -17.85
CA CYS A 440 -30.53 -24.89 -16.73
C CYS A 440 -31.46 -25.88 -16.04
N ARG A 441 -32.79 -25.72 -16.14
CA ARG A 441 -33.85 -26.51 -15.50
C ARG A 441 -33.76 -26.63 -13.97
N ARG A 442 -32.94 -25.81 -13.30
CA ARG A 442 -32.67 -25.87 -11.84
C ARG A 442 -33.48 -24.86 -11.00
N ALA A 443 -34.09 -23.87 -11.64
CA ALA A 443 -34.83 -22.80 -10.96
C ALA A 443 -35.95 -22.29 -11.88
N PRO A 444 -37.02 -21.66 -11.32
CA PRO A 444 -38.06 -21.02 -12.10
C PRO A 444 -37.51 -20.01 -13.12
N ALA A 445 -38.15 -19.91 -14.28
CA ALA A 445 -37.96 -18.78 -15.18
C ALA A 445 -38.58 -17.52 -14.57
N ARG A 446 -37.89 -16.38 -14.68
CA ARG A 446 -38.50 -15.06 -14.46
C ARG A 446 -39.47 -14.77 -15.61
N THR A 447 -40.57 -14.11 -15.30
CA THR A 447 -41.58 -13.68 -16.28
C THR A 447 -41.07 -12.62 -17.27
N ASP A 448 -40.05 -11.85 -16.89
CA ASP A 448 -39.48 -10.75 -17.69
C ASP A 448 -38.44 -11.19 -18.73
N THR A 449 -37.78 -12.33 -18.52
CA THR A 449 -36.59 -12.76 -19.29
C THR A 449 -36.63 -14.22 -19.71
N GLY A 450 -37.67 -14.97 -19.31
CA GLY A 450 -37.83 -16.39 -19.66
C GLY A 450 -36.75 -17.31 -19.09
N CYS A 451 -35.91 -16.81 -18.19
CA CYS A 451 -34.76 -17.51 -17.60
C CYS A 451 -34.64 -17.18 -16.10
N CYS A 452 -33.96 -18.03 -15.34
CA CYS A 452 -33.63 -17.71 -13.95
C CYS A 452 -32.50 -16.67 -13.88
N ASP A 453 -32.36 -15.99 -12.75
CA ASP A 453 -31.39 -14.91 -12.53
C ASP A 453 -29.96 -15.27 -12.96
N PHE A 454 -29.50 -16.48 -12.62
CA PHE A 454 -28.18 -16.97 -13.00
C PHE A 454 -27.99 -17.07 -14.53
N CYS A 455 -28.98 -17.61 -15.25
CA CYS A 455 -28.91 -17.69 -16.71
C CYS A 455 -29.10 -16.33 -17.40
N THR A 456 -29.96 -15.47 -16.85
CA THR A 456 -30.11 -14.08 -17.32
C THR A 456 -28.81 -13.28 -17.14
N ALA A 457 -28.12 -13.41 -15.99
CA ALA A 457 -26.81 -12.82 -15.76
C ALA A 457 -25.72 -13.42 -16.67
N LYS A 458 -25.73 -14.73 -16.90
CA LYS A 458 -24.82 -15.42 -17.83
C LYS A 458 -25.00 -14.93 -19.28
N ARG A 459 -26.25 -14.81 -19.76
CA ARG A 459 -26.58 -14.28 -21.10
C ARG A 459 -26.09 -12.84 -21.27
N ARG A 460 -26.30 -11.97 -20.27
CA ARG A 460 -25.74 -10.60 -20.28
C ARG A 460 -24.20 -10.59 -20.36
N ARG A 461 -23.52 -11.44 -19.58
CA ARG A 461 -22.05 -11.61 -19.65
C ARG A 461 -21.56 -12.11 -21.02
N GLN A 462 -22.32 -12.97 -21.69
CA GLN A 462 -21.97 -13.45 -23.04
C GLN A 462 -22.20 -12.36 -24.11
N GLN A 463 -23.22 -11.51 -23.97
CA GLN A 463 -23.41 -10.36 -24.86
C GLN A 463 -22.26 -9.35 -24.77
N THR A 464 -21.71 -9.11 -23.57
CA THR A 464 -20.54 -8.22 -23.38
C THR A 464 -19.22 -8.78 -23.95
N LEU A 465 -19.15 -10.07 -24.33
CA LEU A 465 -17.93 -10.72 -24.80
C LEU A 465 -17.76 -10.75 -26.33
N HIS A 466 -18.74 -10.28 -27.11
CA HIS A 466 -18.79 -10.51 -28.56
C HIS A 466 -18.50 -9.31 -29.48
N LYS A 467 -18.13 -8.14 -28.95
CA LYS A 467 -17.42 -7.12 -29.76
C LYS A 467 -15.91 -7.39 -29.71
N PRO A 468 -15.25 -7.78 -30.82
CA PRO A 468 -13.80 -7.89 -30.83
C PRO A 468 -13.20 -6.49 -30.71
N LYS A 469 -12.50 -6.21 -29.61
CA LYS A 469 -11.82 -4.93 -29.40
C LYS A 469 -10.75 -4.73 -30.47
N LEU A 470 -10.80 -3.59 -31.16
CA LEU A 470 -9.79 -3.22 -32.16
C LEU A 470 -8.42 -3.00 -31.49
N SER A 471 -7.34 -3.00 -32.27
CA SER A 471 -6.09 -2.43 -31.78
C SER A 471 -6.22 -0.90 -31.69
N CYS A 472 -5.49 -0.25 -30.79
CA CYS A 472 -5.51 1.21 -30.65
C CYS A 472 -5.21 1.93 -31.98
N ALA A 473 -4.33 1.35 -32.82
CA ALA A 473 -4.09 1.80 -34.18
C ALA A 473 -5.36 1.70 -35.05
N LYS A 474 -5.96 0.51 -35.22
CA LYS A 474 -7.17 0.32 -36.05
C LYS A 474 -8.39 1.11 -35.55
N TRP A 475 -8.47 1.37 -34.25
CA TRP A 475 -9.47 2.28 -33.69
C TRP A 475 -9.18 3.73 -34.09
N PHE A 476 -7.92 4.16 -34.01
CA PHE A 476 -7.51 5.52 -34.38
C PHE A 476 -7.63 5.77 -35.90
N ASP A 477 -7.31 4.78 -36.74
CA ASP A 477 -7.53 4.82 -38.19
C ASP A 477 -9.02 5.10 -38.50
N ASN A 478 -9.93 4.37 -37.83
CA ASN A 478 -11.38 4.57 -37.94
C ASN A 478 -11.82 5.93 -37.39
N TYR A 479 -11.19 6.45 -36.34
CA TYR A 479 -11.47 7.78 -35.77
C TYR A 479 -11.05 8.90 -36.74
N VAL A 480 -9.91 8.77 -37.42
CA VAL A 480 -9.49 9.69 -38.49
C VAL A 480 -10.44 9.64 -39.68
N ILE A 481 -10.95 8.46 -40.06
CA ILE A 481 -11.99 8.33 -41.10
C ILE A 481 -13.28 9.05 -40.67
N GLN A 482 -13.78 8.82 -39.44
CA GLN A 482 -14.99 9.47 -38.93
C GLN A 482 -14.88 11.01 -38.91
N LEU A 483 -13.71 11.56 -38.59
CA LEU A 483 -13.46 13.00 -38.67
C LEU A 483 -13.51 13.50 -40.13
N ARG A 484 -12.90 12.78 -41.08
CA ARG A 484 -12.96 13.11 -42.51
C ARG A 484 -14.39 13.07 -43.05
N ASP A 485 -15.17 12.05 -42.68
CA ASP A 485 -16.58 11.90 -43.07
C ASP A 485 -17.47 13.01 -42.47
N ALA A 486 -17.09 13.55 -41.30
CA ALA A 486 -17.72 14.74 -40.70
C ALA A 486 -17.27 16.07 -41.34
N GLY A 487 -16.35 16.05 -42.30
CA GLY A 487 -15.78 17.25 -42.94
C GLY A 487 -14.67 17.94 -42.14
N GLU A 488 -14.20 17.34 -41.04
CA GLU A 488 -13.12 17.89 -40.23
C GLU A 488 -11.77 17.73 -40.94
N THR A 489 -10.89 18.73 -40.74
CA THR A 489 -9.54 18.76 -41.33
C THR A 489 -8.43 18.67 -40.27
N THR A 490 -8.79 18.80 -38.99
CA THR A 490 -7.87 18.78 -37.84
C THR A 490 -8.51 18.08 -36.63
N PHE A 491 -7.69 17.69 -35.64
CA PHE A 491 -8.17 17.35 -34.31
C PHE A 491 -7.21 17.85 -33.22
N THR A 492 -7.71 17.96 -31.99
CA THR A 492 -6.92 18.40 -30.84
C THR A 492 -6.74 17.30 -29.80
N SER A 493 -5.72 17.44 -28.95
CA SER A 493 -5.49 16.57 -27.80
C SER A 493 -6.65 16.53 -26.80
N PHE A 494 -7.54 17.54 -26.82
CA PHE A 494 -8.75 17.60 -25.99
C PHE A 494 -9.90 16.75 -26.58
N ALA A 495 -9.96 16.59 -27.91
CA ALA A 495 -10.98 15.77 -28.57
C ALA A 495 -10.63 14.27 -28.56
N VAL A 496 -9.38 13.92 -28.90
CA VAL A 496 -8.98 12.52 -29.09
C VAL A 496 -8.76 11.75 -27.79
N LYS A 497 -8.27 12.40 -26.72
CA LYS A 497 -7.97 11.70 -25.45
C LYS A 497 -9.22 11.15 -24.75
N PRO A 498 -10.32 11.90 -24.59
CA PRO A 498 -11.56 11.36 -24.04
C PRO A 498 -12.14 10.23 -24.91
N ALA A 499 -12.05 10.35 -26.24
CA ALA A 499 -12.53 9.31 -27.17
C ALA A 499 -11.74 8.00 -27.02
N ALA A 500 -10.42 8.08 -26.88
CA ALA A 500 -9.58 6.90 -26.65
C ALA A 500 -9.79 6.28 -25.25
N ALA A 501 -10.00 7.12 -24.23
CA ALA A 501 -10.28 6.68 -22.87
C ALA A 501 -11.65 5.97 -22.75
N ALA A 502 -12.67 6.45 -23.47
CA ALA A 502 -14.00 5.81 -23.53
C ALA A 502 -13.98 4.40 -24.15
N GLU A 503 -12.93 4.07 -24.90
CA GLU A 503 -12.71 2.76 -25.52
C GLU A 503 -11.55 1.99 -24.81
N ASP A 504 -11.23 2.34 -23.56
CA ASP A 504 -10.20 1.69 -22.72
C ASP A 504 -8.81 1.61 -23.39
N TYR A 505 -8.35 2.69 -24.04
CA TYR A 505 -6.96 2.83 -24.50
C TYR A 505 -6.18 3.82 -23.62
N SER A 506 -4.90 3.52 -23.38
CA SER A 506 -4.03 4.39 -22.61
C SER A 506 -3.39 5.49 -23.47
N ASP A 507 -3.09 6.64 -22.85
CA ASP A 507 -2.40 7.77 -23.46
C ASP A 507 -1.13 7.37 -24.23
N ASN A 508 -0.37 6.39 -23.74
CA ASN A 508 0.84 5.90 -24.41
C ASN A 508 0.54 5.15 -25.71
N LEU A 509 -0.50 4.29 -25.73
CA LEU A 509 -0.92 3.58 -26.94
C LEU A 509 -1.51 4.56 -27.97
N LEU A 510 -2.27 5.55 -27.51
CA LEU A 510 -2.79 6.62 -28.35
C LEU A 510 -1.65 7.46 -28.96
N HIS A 511 -0.67 7.86 -28.15
CA HIS A 511 0.49 8.62 -28.64
C HIS A 511 1.33 7.81 -29.65
N GLN A 512 1.43 6.48 -29.49
CA GLN A 512 2.03 5.60 -30.50
C GLN A 512 1.19 5.56 -31.79
N ALA A 513 -0.13 5.35 -31.69
CA ALA A 513 -1.03 5.32 -32.84
C ALA A 513 -0.95 6.62 -33.67
N ILE A 514 -1.11 7.78 -33.01
CA ILE A 514 -0.97 9.12 -33.61
C ILE A 514 0.38 9.28 -34.32
N ALA A 515 1.49 8.87 -33.69
CA ALA A 515 2.83 9.00 -34.26
C ALA A 515 3.13 8.00 -35.40
N SER A 516 2.31 6.96 -35.56
CA SER A 516 2.46 5.94 -36.61
C SER A 516 1.51 6.11 -37.80
N HIS A 517 0.51 6.99 -37.69
CA HIS A 517 -0.51 7.16 -38.72
C HIS A 517 0.00 8.05 -39.87
N PRO A 518 -0.02 7.59 -41.14
CA PRO A 518 0.67 8.26 -42.25
C PRO A 518 0.18 9.68 -42.53
N ASP A 519 -1.13 9.90 -42.44
CA ASP A 519 -1.75 11.18 -42.85
C ASP A 519 -1.82 12.23 -41.73
N VAL A 520 -1.29 11.93 -40.54
CA VAL A 520 -1.45 12.75 -39.32
C VAL A 520 -0.20 13.58 -39.06
N VAL A 521 -0.34 14.91 -39.24
CA VAL A 521 0.78 15.86 -39.15
C VAL A 521 0.56 16.82 -37.99
N LEU A 522 1.59 17.09 -37.19
CA LEU A 522 1.54 18.09 -36.13
C LEU A 522 1.43 19.51 -36.73
N LEU A 523 0.38 20.26 -36.37
CA LEU A 523 0.19 21.64 -36.79
C LEU A 523 0.79 22.62 -35.78
N GLU A 524 0.31 22.59 -34.53
CA GLU A 524 0.78 23.51 -33.48
C GLU A 524 0.70 22.90 -32.06
N ARG A 525 1.36 23.57 -31.11
CA ARG A 525 1.27 23.32 -29.67
C ARG A 525 1.09 24.64 -28.94
N LYS A 526 -0.10 24.90 -28.41
CA LYS A 526 -0.49 26.20 -27.85
C LYS A 526 -1.34 26.03 -26.59
N GLY A 527 -0.98 26.74 -25.52
CA GLY A 527 -1.72 26.68 -24.25
C GLY A 527 -1.80 25.30 -23.58
N GLY A 528 -0.88 24.38 -23.90
CA GLY A 528 -0.92 22.97 -23.44
C GLY A 528 -1.73 22.03 -24.34
N THR A 529 -2.51 22.55 -25.28
CA THR A 529 -3.19 21.76 -26.32
C THR A 529 -2.24 21.48 -27.48
N THR A 530 -2.33 20.29 -28.06
CA THR A 530 -1.68 19.93 -29.33
C THR A 530 -2.74 19.78 -30.42
N THR A 531 -2.49 20.33 -31.60
CA THR A 531 -3.39 20.29 -32.75
C THR A 531 -2.70 19.55 -33.90
N TRP A 532 -3.41 18.61 -34.53
CA TRP A 532 -2.94 17.80 -35.65
C TRP A 532 -3.84 17.98 -36.88
N SER A 533 -3.24 17.96 -38.06
CA SER A 533 -3.93 17.82 -39.35
C SER A 533 -4.22 16.36 -39.64
N ILE A 534 -5.34 16.10 -40.31
CA ILE A 534 -5.71 14.80 -40.90
C ILE A 534 -5.77 14.87 -42.44
N THR A 535 -5.20 15.91 -43.04
CA THR A 535 -5.18 16.14 -44.51
C THR A 535 -3.77 16.06 -45.11
N GLY A 536 -2.75 15.68 -44.32
CA GLY A 536 -1.36 15.55 -44.77
C GLY A 536 -0.65 16.86 -45.16
N GLN A 537 -1.33 18.00 -45.17
CA GLN A 537 -0.77 19.31 -45.54
C GLN A 537 0.32 19.77 -44.53
N PRO A 538 1.59 19.95 -44.94
CA PRO A 538 2.68 20.34 -44.04
C PRO A 538 2.73 21.86 -43.86
N THR A 539 2.13 22.39 -42.79
CA THR A 539 2.02 23.83 -42.53
C THR A 539 3.28 24.46 -41.94
N GLY A 540 4.44 24.29 -42.59
CA GLY A 540 5.69 25.00 -42.26
C GLY A 540 6.26 24.77 -40.85
N TYR A 541 5.75 23.80 -40.07
CA TYR A 541 6.21 23.53 -38.71
C TYR A 541 7.62 22.91 -38.73
N GLN A 542 8.63 23.76 -38.54
CA GLN A 542 10.00 23.30 -38.38
C GLN A 542 10.20 22.72 -36.97
N PRO A 543 10.73 21.49 -36.82
CA PRO A 543 11.09 20.96 -35.50
C PRO A 543 12.19 21.81 -34.87
N VAL A 544 12.08 22.10 -33.56
CA VAL A 544 12.99 23.02 -32.83
C VAL A 544 14.49 22.71 -32.97
N LEU A 545 14.86 21.44 -33.18
CA LEU A 545 16.25 21.03 -33.41
C LEU A 545 16.72 21.27 -34.86
N SER A 546 15.82 21.23 -35.86
CA SER A 546 16.14 21.65 -37.23
C SER A 546 16.28 23.16 -37.28
N TRP A 547 15.30 23.91 -36.76
CA TRP A 547 15.37 25.37 -36.67
C TRP A 547 16.68 25.84 -36.00
N PHE A 548 17.10 25.14 -34.94
CA PHE A 548 18.35 25.47 -34.25
C PHE A 548 19.61 25.19 -35.08
N ASN A 549 19.63 24.15 -35.92
CA ASN A 549 20.77 23.91 -36.81
C ASN A 549 20.84 25.00 -37.89
N ASP A 550 19.71 25.33 -38.53
CA ASP A 550 19.61 26.40 -39.51
C ASP A 550 20.05 27.75 -38.89
N TRP A 551 19.63 28.04 -37.65
CA TRP A 551 20.07 29.21 -36.88
C TRP A 551 21.60 29.21 -36.65
N LEU A 552 22.20 28.07 -36.26
CA LEU A 552 23.67 27.96 -36.14
C LEU A 552 24.39 28.23 -37.46
N ASP A 553 23.79 27.88 -38.60
CA ASP A 553 24.36 28.11 -39.93
C ASP A 553 24.19 29.58 -40.41
N THR A 554 23.38 30.40 -39.72
CA THR A 554 23.37 31.87 -39.95
C THR A 554 24.47 32.62 -39.20
N LEU A 555 25.15 31.99 -38.25
CA LEU A 555 26.20 32.63 -37.46
C LEU A 555 27.49 32.82 -38.28
N PRO A 556 28.26 33.91 -38.05
CA PRO A 556 29.59 34.06 -38.66
C PRO A 556 30.49 32.86 -38.38
N THR A 557 31.25 32.41 -39.38
CA THR A 557 32.11 31.20 -39.31
C THR A 557 33.19 31.21 -38.22
N ASN A 558 33.49 32.38 -37.65
CA ASN A 558 34.42 32.53 -36.53
C ASN A 558 33.73 32.45 -35.14
N THR A 559 32.43 32.16 -35.07
CA THR A 559 31.66 32.06 -33.81
C THR A 559 31.99 30.77 -33.07
N VAL A 560 32.85 30.84 -32.05
CA VAL A 560 33.23 29.67 -31.23
C VAL A 560 32.23 29.38 -30.09
N GLN A 561 31.39 30.35 -29.71
CA GLN A 561 30.46 30.22 -28.58
C GLN A 561 29.10 30.85 -28.91
N VAL A 562 28.02 30.14 -28.54
CA VAL A 562 26.64 30.60 -28.68
C VAL A 562 26.31 31.63 -27.60
N ASP A 563 25.82 32.81 -28.00
CA ASP A 563 25.16 33.74 -27.09
C ASP A 563 23.73 33.24 -26.79
N LYS A 564 23.45 33.02 -25.50
CA LYS A 564 22.17 32.48 -25.03
C LYS A 564 21.08 33.53 -24.84
N THR A 565 21.42 34.81 -24.87
CA THR A 565 20.46 35.90 -24.82
C THR A 565 19.85 36.12 -26.20
N VAL A 566 20.69 36.24 -27.24
CA VAL A 566 20.29 36.32 -28.65
C VAL A 566 19.51 35.06 -29.06
N LEU A 567 20.08 33.87 -28.85
CA LEU A 567 19.40 32.60 -29.16
C LEU A 567 18.03 32.48 -28.49
N LYS A 568 17.88 32.98 -27.26
CA LYS A 568 16.59 32.92 -26.56
C LYS A 568 15.57 33.84 -27.24
N GLN A 569 15.96 35.06 -27.61
CA GLN A 569 15.09 36.00 -28.32
C GLN A 569 14.66 35.45 -29.68
N ASP A 570 15.59 34.90 -30.46
CA ASP A 570 15.30 34.32 -31.77
C ASP A 570 14.42 33.07 -31.67
N CYS A 571 14.64 32.23 -30.64
CA CYS A 571 13.80 31.06 -30.35
C CYS A 571 12.36 31.45 -30.02
N GLU A 572 12.17 32.46 -29.17
CA GLU A 572 10.84 32.95 -28.79
C GLU A 572 10.15 33.67 -29.97
N ALA A 573 10.91 34.38 -30.83
CA ALA A 573 10.42 34.97 -32.07
C ALA A 573 10.00 33.91 -33.12
N ALA A 574 10.70 32.77 -33.19
CA ALA A 574 10.34 31.61 -34.00
C ALA A 574 9.17 30.78 -33.42
N GLY A 575 8.56 31.21 -32.32
CA GLY A 575 7.44 30.50 -31.68
C GLY A 575 7.84 29.21 -30.96
N HIS A 576 9.13 29.06 -30.61
CA HIS A 576 9.66 27.91 -29.87
C HIS A 576 9.90 28.27 -28.39
N SER A 577 9.64 27.32 -27.48
CA SER A 577 9.89 27.53 -26.05
C SER A 577 11.34 27.24 -25.68
N TRP A 578 11.95 28.16 -24.93
CA TRP A 578 13.33 28.08 -24.46
C TRP A 578 13.64 26.78 -23.70
N GLU A 579 12.74 26.31 -22.84
CA GLU A 579 12.87 25.05 -22.10
C GLU A 579 12.91 23.84 -23.02
N SER A 580 12.14 23.85 -24.12
CA SER A 580 12.15 22.75 -25.09
C SER A 580 13.42 22.79 -25.93
N LEU A 581 13.82 23.96 -26.46
CA LEU A 581 15.10 24.13 -27.16
C LEU A 581 16.26 23.65 -26.27
N ARG A 582 16.33 24.12 -25.02
CA ARG A 582 17.38 23.78 -24.07
C ARG A 582 17.47 22.27 -23.79
N ARG A 583 16.33 21.57 -23.72
CA ARG A 583 16.31 20.11 -23.54
C ARG A 583 16.82 19.40 -24.80
N GLU A 584 16.25 19.70 -25.96
CA GLU A 584 16.62 19.02 -27.21
C GLU A 584 18.09 19.26 -27.59
N VAL A 585 18.59 20.49 -27.49
CA VAL A 585 19.99 20.82 -27.82
C VAL A 585 20.97 20.07 -26.92
N VAL A 586 20.77 20.08 -25.59
CA VAL A 586 21.67 19.41 -24.63
C VAL A 586 21.62 17.88 -24.73
N GLN A 587 20.53 17.30 -25.25
CA GLN A 587 20.37 15.85 -25.36
C GLN A 587 20.67 15.30 -26.77
N ARG A 588 20.59 16.11 -27.82
CA ARG A 588 20.53 15.64 -29.22
C ARG A 588 21.29 16.47 -30.27
N CYS A 589 21.86 17.64 -29.94
CA CYS A 589 22.65 18.41 -30.91
C CYS A 589 24.14 18.06 -30.81
N PRO A 590 24.75 17.36 -31.80
CA PRO A 590 26.17 17.04 -31.78
C PRO A 590 27.08 18.25 -32.04
N ARG A 591 26.52 19.36 -32.54
CA ARG A 591 27.26 20.60 -32.86
C ARG A 591 27.56 21.47 -31.63
N ILE A 592 27.01 21.14 -30.45
CA ILE A 592 27.10 21.96 -29.23
C ILE A 592 27.71 21.19 -28.06
N GLU A 593 28.85 21.69 -27.56
CA GLU A 593 29.44 21.24 -26.30
C GLU A 593 28.99 22.14 -25.13
N SER A 594 28.46 21.54 -24.06
CA SER A 594 27.90 22.26 -22.91
C SER A 594 28.87 22.40 -21.73
N VAL A 595 29.82 23.32 -21.84
CA VAL A 595 30.86 23.58 -20.83
C VAL A 595 30.29 24.26 -19.57
N LYS A 596 30.62 23.74 -18.38
CA LYS A 596 30.23 24.32 -17.08
C LYS A 596 31.34 25.22 -16.52
N ASN A 597 31.02 26.50 -16.30
CA ASN A 597 31.91 27.48 -15.67
C ASN A 597 31.31 27.91 -14.32
N GLY A 598 31.62 27.16 -13.26
CA GLY A 598 31.08 27.41 -11.92
C GLY A 598 29.55 27.26 -11.87
N ARG A 599 28.82 28.35 -11.59
CA ARG A 599 27.35 28.38 -11.57
C ARG A 599 26.72 28.62 -12.95
N SER A 600 27.49 28.98 -13.97
CA SER A 600 26.98 29.21 -15.33
C SER A 600 27.34 28.05 -16.28
N THR A 601 26.76 28.06 -17.47
CA THR A 601 27.02 27.04 -18.50
C THR A 601 27.06 27.72 -19.86
N THR A 602 28.21 27.73 -20.51
CA THR A 602 28.38 28.21 -21.88
C THR A 602 28.15 27.08 -22.88
N TRP A 603 27.82 27.41 -24.12
CA TRP A 603 27.66 26.45 -25.21
C TRP A 603 28.68 26.79 -26.28
N ARG A 604 29.64 25.88 -26.49
CA ARG A 604 30.69 25.99 -27.52
C ARG A 604 30.19 25.32 -28.80
N ILE A 605 30.42 25.96 -29.94
CA ILE A 605 30.16 25.35 -31.24
C ILE A 605 31.34 24.44 -31.57
N VAL A 606 31.07 23.18 -31.89
CA VAL A 606 32.09 22.21 -32.29
C VAL A 606 32.41 22.42 -33.79
N PRO A 607 33.66 22.70 -34.18
CA PRO A 607 34.01 22.83 -35.59
C PRO A 607 33.77 21.53 -36.34
N THR A 608 33.04 21.59 -37.45
CA THR A 608 32.88 20.45 -38.37
C THR A 608 34.19 20.22 -39.12
N THR A 609 34.94 19.20 -38.73
CA THR A 609 36.14 18.77 -39.46
C THR A 609 35.76 18.24 -40.84
N THR A 610 36.12 18.96 -41.90
CA THR A 610 35.98 18.52 -43.29
C THR A 610 36.82 17.28 -43.50
N ASN A 611 36.17 16.13 -43.69
CA ASN A 611 36.85 14.84 -43.81
C ASN A 611 37.03 14.47 -45.28
N ASP A 612 37.93 15.17 -45.97
CA ASP A 612 38.36 14.81 -47.34
C ASP A 612 39.14 13.48 -47.28
N GLY A 613 38.41 12.38 -47.54
CA GLY A 613 38.90 11.02 -47.41
C GLY A 613 38.22 10.10 -48.43
N ALA A 614 38.50 10.32 -49.71
CA ALA A 614 37.98 9.48 -50.80
C ALA A 614 38.50 8.03 -50.68
N ALA A 615 37.58 7.07 -50.67
CA ALA A 615 37.86 5.64 -50.62
C ALA A 615 36.83 4.86 -51.46
N SER A 616 37.00 4.91 -52.78
CA SER A 616 36.29 4.11 -53.79
C SER A 616 37.14 3.98 -55.05
#